data_AF-A0A268U273-F1
#
_entry.id   AF-A0A268U273-F1
#
_cell.length_a   1.000
_cell.length_b   1.000
_cell.length_c   1.000
_cell.angle_alpha   90.00
_cell.angle_beta   90.00
_cell.angle_gamma   90.00
#
_symmetry.space_group_name_H-M   'P 1'
#
loop_
_entity.id
_entity.type
_entity.pdbx_description
1 polymer ?
#
loop_
_entity_poly.entity_id
_entity_poly.type
_entity_poly.pdbx_seq_one_letter_code
_entity_poly.pdbx_strand_id
1 'polypeptide(L)'
;MKKAIKGIFWVLVYLGLALRVFKKARINIARCHAFQVRFKTIPLVQYERYDNGDVIRSFPFRKKHDKDKVVFYLKFHNDVKGHAFYCLGHWINIVNKYKGDYYIVCDKPRVELDILRKVVFYDGNIKFITSDKSIPKYIIENVATSRWIGATYGHLTTFLHAKKHGIKRFWNIDADDTSFMELPLVVAKSLKKVADYANKHDISLFSLDMHRTNLKGKHWSYGVTYVRKYDKFLKLVYENKSIAWRNKYKLYDDHFNLDWFTTYLRDKKALSIETFTINNLYFMHWGMSHIFRIFPYFMYVVRDGILTYPILLKVFNNKKYGEVKVYKDCINLDTGIKEKDSLCYINNLIAIIPLILEERMKHKTKSAK
;
A
#
# COMPACT_ATOMS: atom_id res chain seq x y z
N MET A 1 28.91 -32.00 -5.53
CA MET A 1 27.76 -31.09 -5.82
C MET A 1 28.13 -29.65 -6.18
N LYS A 2 28.95 -28.90 -5.42
CA LYS A 2 29.31 -27.49 -5.75
C LYS A 2 30.04 -27.28 -7.09
N LYS A 3 30.80 -28.27 -7.58
CA LYS A 3 31.48 -28.21 -8.89
C LYS A 3 30.56 -28.53 -10.07
N ALA A 4 29.55 -29.38 -9.89
CA ALA A 4 28.60 -29.76 -10.95
C ALA A 4 27.67 -28.60 -11.36
N ILE A 5 27.28 -27.75 -10.40
CA ILE A 5 26.43 -26.57 -10.66
C ILE A 5 27.20 -25.48 -11.44
N LYS A 6 28.53 -25.36 -11.24
CA LYS A 6 29.37 -24.44 -12.03
C LYS A 6 29.51 -24.87 -13.49
N GLY A 7 29.61 -26.18 -13.76
CA GLY A 7 29.73 -26.72 -15.12
C GLY A 7 28.45 -26.52 -15.95
N ILE A 8 27.29 -26.83 -15.36
CA ILE A 8 25.99 -26.67 -16.04
C ILE A 8 25.68 -25.20 -16.35
N PHE A 9 26.08 -24.27 -15.46
CA PHE A 9 25.87 -22.84 -15.68
C PHE A 9 26.67 -22.30 -16.87
N TRP A 10 27.90 -22.79 -17.09
CA TRP A 10 28.74 -22.37 -18.22
C TRP A 10 28.32 -23.01 -19.55
N VAL A 11 27.89 -24.27 -19.54
CA VAL A 11 27.41 -24.97 -20.75
C VAL A 11 26.11 -24.34 -21.28
N LEU A 12 25.22 -23.88 -20.39
CA LEU A 12 24.01 -23.18 -20.82
C LEU A 12 24.29 -21.81 -21.43
N VAL A 13 25.29 -21.06 -20.92
CA VAL A 13 25.67 -19.74 -21.42
C VAL A 13 26.24 -19.79 -22.84
N TYR A 14 26.84 -20.91 -23.25
CA TYR A 14 27.46 -21.07 -24.58
C TYR A 14 26.50 -21.39 -25.72
N LEU A 15 25.30 -21.88 -25.41
CA LEU A 15 24.22 -22.12 -26.37
C LEU A 15 23.21 -20.97 -26.24
N GLY A 16 22.95 -20.21 -27.30
CA GLY A 16 22.07 -19.02 -27.31
C GLY A 16 20.66 -19.17 -26.73
N LEU A 17 20.28 -20.35 -26.22
CA LEU A 17 19.12 -20.59 -25.37
C LEU A 17 19.19 -19.95 -23.97
N ALA A 18 20.37 -19.77 -23.34
CA ALA A 18 20.43 -19.19 -21.98
C ALA A 18 19.94 -17.74 -21.88
N LEU A 19 20.11 -16.95 -22.94
CA LEU A 19 19.66 -15.55 -22.97
C LEU A 19 18.13 -15.40 -22.97
N ARG A 20 17.38 -16.43 -23.42
CA ARG A 20 15.90 -16.43 -23.35
C ARG A 20 15.37 -16.82 -21.96
N VAL A 21 16.16 -17.58 -21.20
CA VAL A 21 15.72 -18.20 -19.94
C VAL A 21 16.12 -17.37 -18.72
N PHE A 22 17.33 -16.79 -18.75
CA PHE A 22 17.82 -15.90 -17.70
C PHE A 22 17.65 -14.45 -18.09
N LYS A 23 17.04 -13.65 -17.20
CA LYS A 23 16.82 -12.23 -17.41
C LYS A 23 17.55 -11.41 -16.36
N LYS A 24 18.18 -10.33 -16.80
CA LYS A 24 18.75 -9.29 -15.94
C LYS A 24 17.70 -8.20 -15.71
N ALA A 25 17.29 -8.00 -14.46
CA ALA A 25 16.38 -6.95 -14.06
C ALA A 25 17.16 -5.85 -13.32
N ARG A 26 17.18 -4.63 -13.84
CA ARG A 26 17.79 -3.49 -13.13
C ARG A 26 16.95 -3.13 -11.91
N ILE A 27 17.62 -2.81 -10.81
CA ILE A 27 17.01 -2.27 -9.59
C ILE A 27 17.47 -0.83 -9.43
N ASN A 28 16.55 0.06 -9.07
CA ASN A 28 16.84 1.46 -8.80
C ASN A 28 17.07 1.66 -7.29
N ILE A 29 18.32 1.62 -6.87
CA ILE A 29 18.74 1.85 -5.48
C ILE A 29 19.55 3.16 -5.44
N ALA A 30 19.25 4.03 -4.48
CA ALA A 30 19.72 5.42 -4.46
C ALA A 30 21.25 5.59 -4.50
N ARG A 31 22.02 4.61 -3.99
CA ARG A 31 23.49 4.71 -3.78
C ARG A 31 24.27 3.52 -4.34
N CYS A 32 23.67 2.75 -5.24
CA CYS A 32 24.38 1.62 -5.84
C CYS A 32 23.83 1.25 -7.21
N HIS A 33 24.70 0.70 -8.05
CA HIS A 33 24.27 0.00 -9.25
C HIS A 33 23.83 -1.42 -8.89
N ALA A 34 22.53 -1.71 -9.03
CA ALA A 34 21.95 -2.98 -8.65
C ALA A 34 21.18 -3.68 -9.78
N PHE A 35 21.25 -5.00 -9.79
CA PHE A 35 20.44 -5.85 -10.68
C PHE A 35 20.14 -7.21 -10.06
N GLN A 36 19.08 -7.86 -10.55
CA GLN A 36 18.77 -9.25 -10.27
C GLN A 36 19.00 -10.11 -11.51
N VAL A 37 19.58 -11.29 -11.31
CA VAL A 37 19.53 -12.39 -12.27
C VAL A 37 18.33 -13.26 -11.92
N ARG A 38 17.44 -13.44 -12.88
CA ARG A 38 16.17 -14.17 -12.70
C ARG A 38 16.11 -15.34 -13.66
N PHE A 39 15.55 -16.46 -13.21
CA PHE A 39 15.14 -17.56 -14.09
C PHE A 39 13.64 -17.44 -14.33
N LYS A 40 13.24 -17.15 -15.56
CA LYS A 40 11.87 -16.69 -15.87
C LYS A 40 11.48 -15.52 -14.94
N THR A 41 10.51 -15.72 -14.05
CA THR A 41 10.03 -14.73 -13.08
C THR A 41 10.65 -14.89 -11.70
N ILE A 42 11.44 -15.94 -11.45
CA ILE A 42 11.99 -16.24 -10.12
C ILE A 42 13.33 -15.50 -9.95
N PRO A 43 13.45 -14.58 -8.97
CA PRO A 43 14.71 -13.89 -8.71
C PRO A 43 15.70 -14.82 -8.00
N LEU A 44 16.81 -15.14 -8.65
CA LEU A 44 17.81 -16.07 -8.11
C LEU A 44 18.86 -15.34 -7.29
N VAL A 45 19.51 -14.34 -7.89
CA VAL A 45 20.62 -13.61 -7.26
C VAL A 45 20.41 -12.13 -7.49
N GLN A 46 20.62 -11.34 -6.44
CA GLN A 46 20.70 -9.89 -6.50
C GLN A 46 22.15 -9.48 -6.28
N TYR A 47 22.61 -8.57 -7.14
CA TYR A 47 23.94 -7.99 -7.11
C TYR A 47 23.81 -6.49 -6.91
N GLU A 48 24.57 -5.95 -5.96
CA GLU A 48 24.63 -4.53 -5.63
C GLU A 48 26.10 -4.11 -5.61
N ARG A 49 26.43 -3.02 -6.31
CA ARG A 49 27.76 -2.39 -6.28
C ARG A 49 27.63 -0.94 -5.86
N TYR A 50 28.14 -0.63 -4.67
CA TYR A 50 28.08 0.69 -4.06
C TYR A 50 29.22 1.59 -4.56
N ASP A 51 29.04 2.90 -4.39
CA ASP A 51 29.98 3.91 -4.87
C ASP A 51 31.35 3.82 -4.19
N ASN A 52 31.40 3.28 -2.96
CA ASN A 52 32.63 3.00 -2.22
C ASN A 52 33.37 1.73 -2.70
N GLY A 53 32.85 1.04 -3.71
CA GLY A 53 33.41 -0.20 -4.24
C GLY A 53 32.85 -1.49 -3.63
N ASP A 54 32.06 -1.41 -2.56
CA ASP A 54 31.50 -2.59 -1.90
C ASP A 54 30.54 -3.36 -2.82
N VAL A 55 30.60 -4.69 -2.73
CA VAL A 55 29.77 -5.59 -3.53
C VAL A 55 28.99 -6.53 -2.63
N ILE A 56 27.66 -6.44 -2.70
CA ILE A 56 26.76 -7.33 -1.99
C ILE A 56 26.11 -8.31 -2.97
N ARG A 57 26.09 -9.58 -2.60
CA ARG A 57 25.36 -10.65 -3.31
C ARG A 57 24.36 -11.27 -2.37
N SER A 58 23.08 -11.20 -2.72
CA SER A 58 22.00 -11.73 -1.90
C SER A 58 21.05 -12.62 -2.71
N PHE A 59 20.29 -13.46 -2.01
CA PHE A 59 19.25 -14.30 -2.60
C PHE A 59 17.90 -13.71 -2.25
N PRO A 60 17.18 -13.06 -3.18
CA PRO A 60 15.94 -12.34 -2.86
C PRO A 60 14.88 -13.20 -2.16
N PHE A 61 14.75 -14.46 -2.55
CA PHE A 61 13.82 -15.42 -1.94
C PHE A 61 14.20 -15.87 -0.51
N ARG A 62 15.39 -15.51 -0.02
CA ARG A 62 15.83 -15.79 1.37
C ARG A 62 15.74 -14.59 2.30
N LYS A 63 15.37 -13.41 1.79
CA LYS A 63 15.22 -12.21 2.62
C LYS A 63 14.08 -12.43 3.62
N LYS A 64 14.40 -12.28 4.90
CA LYS A 64 13.44 -12.40 6.00
C LYS A 64 13.09 -11.02 6.52
N HIS A 65 11.95 -10.93 7.20
CA HIS A 65 11.63 -9.72 7.95
C HIS A 65 12.57 -9.59 9.15
N ASP A 66 12.85 -8.35 9.51
CA ASP A 66 13.48 -8.02 10.78
C ASP A 66 12.45 -8.12 11.91
N LYS A 67 12.66 -9.03 12.87
CA LYS A 67 11.71 -9.35 13.94
C LYS A 67 11.46 -8.17 14.89
N ASP A 68 12.39 -7.23 14.96
CA ASP A 68 12.31 -6.09 15.86
C ASP A 68 11.58 -4.90 15.23
N LYS A 69 11.27 -4.98 13.92
CA LYS A 69 10.63 -3.90 13.17
C LYS A 69 9.15 -4.15 12.96
N VAL A 70 8.37 -3.06 12.98
CA VAL A 70 6.98 -3.09 12.53
C VAL A 70 6.96 -3.28 11.02
N VAL A 71 6.15 -4.23 10.56
CA VAL A 71 6.03 -4.57 9.13
C VAL A 71 4.95 -3.73 8.46
N PHE A 72 5.24 -3.27 7.25
CA PHE A 72 4.30 -2.61 6.34
C PHE A 72 4.07 -3.51 5.13
N TYR A 73 2.83 -3.95 4.93
CA TYR A 73 2.42 -4.62 3.71
C TYR A 73 1.91 -3.57 2.73
N LEU A 74 2.71 -3.32 1.69
CA LEU A 74 2.46 -2.34 0.65
C LEU A 74 1.81 -3.06 -0.54
N LYS A 75 0.48 -3.01 -0.64
CA LYS A 75 -0.28 -3.65 -1.71
C LYS A 75 -0.16 -2.82 -2.99
N PHE A 76 0.11 -3.48 -4.11
CA PHE A 76 0.28 -2.82 -5.40
C PHE A 76 -0.33 -3.64 -6.54
N HIS A 77 -1.44 -3.17 -7.11
CA HIS A 77 -2.21 -3.88 -8.13
C HIS A 77 -2.25 -3.15 -9.48
N ASN A 78 -2.17 -1.81 -9.46
CA ASN A 78 -2.39 -0.94 -10.60
C ASN A 78 -1.09 -0.40 -11.21
N ASP A 79 -0.64 -1.03 -12.31
CA ASP A 79 0.55 -0.62 -13.06
C ASP A 79 0.27 0.37 -14.21
N VAL A 80 -1.01 0.69 -14.45
CA VAL A 80 -1.43 1.48 -15.61
C VAL A 80 -1.26 2.98 -15.35
N LYS A 81 -1.18 3.41 -14.09
CA LYS A 81 -1.21 4.83 -13.73
C LYS A 81 0.13 5.30 -13.17
N GLY A 82 0.68 6.38 -13.74
CA GLY A 82 1.98 6.93 -13.33
C GLY A 82 2.05 7.32 -11.85
N HIS A 83 0.94 7.73 -11.24
CA HIS A 83 0.89 8.07 -9.80
C HIS A 83 1.11 6.87 -8.88
N ALA A 84 0.87 5.64 -9.33
CA ALA A 84 0.99 4.46 -8.48
C ALA A 84 2.44 4.27 -7.99
N PHE A 85 3.41 4.43 -8.90
CA PHE A 85 4.83 4.38 -8.54
C PHE A 85 5.25 5.51 -7.60
N TYR A 86 4.65 6.70 -7.74
CA TYR A 86 4.85 7.79 -6.78
C TYR A 86 4.31 7.39 -5.39
N CYS A 87 3.08 6.87 -5.30
CA CYS A 87 2.48 6.45 -4.03
C CYS A 87 3.34 5.40 -3.34
N LEU A 88 3.76 4.36 -4.07
CA LEU A 88 4.60 3.30 -3.52
C LEU A 88 5.96 3.82 -3.05
N GLY A 89 6.61 4.66 -3.87
CA GLY A 89 7.89 5.27 -3.49
C GLY A 89 7.76 6.16 -2.25
N HIS A 90 6.69 6.94 -2.15
CA HIS A 90 6.38 7.74 -0.99
C HIS A 90 6.17 6.88 0.27
N TRP A 91 5.41 5.78 0.16
CA TRP A 91 5.25 4.82 1.26
C TRP A 91 6.56 4.16 1.68
N ILE A 92 7.42 3.75 0.75
CA ILE A 92 8.73 3.19 1.08
C ILE A 92 9.59 4.22 1.84
N ASN A 93 9.55 5.50 1.44
CA ASN A 93 10.20 6.57 2.19
C ASN A 93 9.65 6.69 3.62
N ILE A 94 8.32 6.61 3.79
CA ILE A 94 7.68 6.62 5.11
C ILE A 94 8.15 5.44 5.95
N VAL A 95 8.12 4.22 5.41
CA VAL A 95 8.57 3.00 6.12
C VAL A 95 10.01 3.18 6.61
N ASN A 96 10.89 3.69 5.76
CA ASN A 96 12.28 3.87 6.13
C ASN A 96 12.44 4.93 7.25
N LYS A 97 11.73 6.06 7.18
CA LYS A 97 11.71 7.05 8.28
C LYS A 97 11.02 6.52 9.55
N TYR A 98 10.09 5.59 9.41
CA TYR A 98 9.47 4.88 10.53
C TYR A 98 10.46 3.94 11.22
N LYS A 99 11.55 3.55 10.54
CA LYS A 99 12.43 2.42 10.89
C LYS A 99 11.66 1.08 10.87
N GLY A 100 10.70 0.97 9.96
CA GLY A 100 9.93 -0.25 9.74
C GLY A 100 10.61 -1.20 8.76
N ASP A 101 10.01 -2.36 8.58
CA ASP A 101 10.31 -3.27 7.48
C ASP A 101 9.09 -3.36 6.55
N TYR A 102 9.25 -3.85 5.32
CA TYR A 102 8.13 -3.94 4.38
C TYR A 102 8.14 -5.19 3.50
N TYR A 103 6.95 -5.54 3.04
CA TYR A 103 6.71 -6.45 1.94
C TYR A 103 5.85 -5.75 0.90
N ILE A 104 6.18 -5.92 -0.37
CA ILE A 104 5.34 -5.47 -1.48
C ILE A 104 4.47 -6.65 -1.90
N VAL A 105 3.15 -6.50 -1.78
CA VAL A 105 2.18 -7.52 -2.23
C VAL A 105 1.88 -7.24 -3.70
N CYS A 106 2.33 -8.12 -4.59
CA CYS A 106 2.19 -7.95 -6.03
C CYS A 106 2.06 -9.31 -6.74
N ASP A 107 0.95 -9.52 -7.45
CA ASP A 107 0.67 -10.78 -8.16
C ASP A 107 1.25 -10.84 -9.57
N LYS A 108 1.65 -9.70 -10.13
CA LYS A 108 2.02 -9.58 -11.55
C LYS A 108 3.55 -9.45 -11.69
N PRO A 109 4.27 -10.45 -12.23
CA PRO A 109 5.72 -10.39 -12.39
C PRO A 109 6.21 -9.22 -13.25
N ARG A 110 5.43 -8.80 -14.26
CA ARG A 110 5.74 -7.60 -15.06
C ARG A 110 5.78 -6.34 -14.19
N VAL A 111 4.81 -6.23 -13.28
CA VAL A 111 4.66 -5.06 -12.40
C VAL A 111 5.76 -5.04 -11.35
N GLU A 112 6.15 -6.19 -10.82
CA GLU A 112 7.33 -6.32 -9.95
C GLU A 112 8.59 -5.74 -10.62
N LEU A 113 8.84 -6.08 -11.89
CA LEU A 113 9.99 -5.55 -12.64
C LEU A 113 9.90 -4.04 -12.86
N ASP A 114 8.70 -3.52 -13.13
CA ASP A 114 8.48 -2.09 -13.24
C ASP A 114 8.72 -1.36 -11.93
N ILE A 115 8.26 -1.92 -10.81
CA ILE A 115 8.51 -1.38 -9.47
C ILE A 115 10.02 -1.32 -9.20
N LEU A 116 10.75 -2.44 -9.43
CA LEU A 116 12.20 -2.50 -9.24
C LEU A 116 12.95 -1.42 -10.05
N ARG A 117 12.45 -1.09 -11.24
CA ARG A 117 13.07 -0.10 -12.14
C ARG A 117 12.68 1.34 -11.84
N LYS A 118 11.42 1.59 -11.49
CA LYS A 118 10.83 2.94 -11.42
C LYS A 118 10.86 3.53 -10.02
N VAL A 119 10.81 2.69 -8.98
CA VAL A 119 10.83 3.15 -7.58
C VAL A 119 12.26 3.18 -7.07
N VAL A 120 12.63 4.27 -6.40
CA VAL A 120 13.94 4.41 -5.77
C VAL A 120 13.91 3.75 -4.39
N PHE A 121 14.77 2.77 -4.17
CA PHE A 121 14.94 2.08 -2.90
C PHE A 121 16.17 2.60 -2.15
N TYR A 122 16.15 2.55 -0.81
CA TYR A 122 17.30 2.94 0.01
C TYR A 122 18.36 1.85 0.08
N ASP A 123 17.92 0.59 0.12
CA ASP A 123 18.79 -0.56 0.26
C ASP A 123 18.28 -1.75 -0.56
N GLY A 124 19.11 -2.79 -0.60
CA GLY A 124 18.83 -4.02 -1.32
C GLY A 124 17.75 -4.90 -0.70
N ASN A 125 17.23 -4.66 0.51
CA ASN A 125 16.31 -5.55 1.24
C ASN A 125 14.84 -5.51 0.75
N ILE A 126 14.66 -5.50 -0.56
CA ILE A 126 13.36 -5.49 -1.22
C ILE A 126 12.74 -6.89 -1.21
N LYS A 127 11.51 -7.01 -0.70
CA LYS A 127 10.77 -8.27 -0.54
C LYS A 127 9.42 -8.19 -1.26
N PHE A 128 9.15 -9.17 -2.11
CA PHE A 128 7.87 -9.34 -2.78
C PHE A 128 7.18 -10.60 -2.28
N ILE A 129 5.86 -10.52 -2.12
CA ILE A 129 4.98 -11.67 -1.88
C ILE A 129 3.79 -11.58 -2.84
N THR A 130 3.27 -12.74 -3.24
CA THR A 130 2.02 -12.85 -4.00
C THR A 130 0.85 -13.08 -3.06
N SER A 131 -0.35 -12.80 -3.54
CA SER A 131 -1.59 -13.10 -2.84
C SER A 131 -1.67 -14.60 -2.50
N ASP A 132 -1.86 -14.90 -1.22
CA ASP A 132 -2.03 -16.23 -0.67
C ASP A 132 -3.47 -16.71 -0.89
N LYS A 133 -3.62 -17.79 -1.66
CA LYS A 133 -4.90 -18.42 -2.02
C LYS A 133 -5.20 -19.67 -1.20
N SER A 134 -4.56 -19.84 -0.04
CA SER A 134 -4.78 -20.99 0.85
C SER A 134 -6.16 -21.01 1.51
N ILE A 135 -6.83 -19.86 1.64
CA ILE A 135 -8.24 -19.83 2.07
C ILE A 135 -9.09 -20.37 0.92
N PRO A 136 -9.91 -21.41 1.14
CA PRO A 136 -10.78 -21.95 0.10
C PRO A 136 -11.71 -20.89 -0.49
N LYS A 137 -11.87 -20.92 -1.82
CA LYS A 137 -12.67 -19.92 -2.56
C LYS A 137 -14.09 -19.77 -2.03
N TYR A 138 -14.75 -20.87 -1.64
CA TYR A 138 -16.11 -20.83 -1.09
C TYR A 138 -16.21 -20.01 0.22
N ILE A 139 -15.14 -19.94 1.02
CA ILE A 139 -15.07 -19.09 2.21
C ILE A 139 -14.96 -17.62 1.78
N ILE A 140 -14.12 -17.34 0.78
CA ILE A 140 -13.96 -15.98 0.23
C ILE A 140 -15.27 -15.46 -0.36
N GLU A 141 -16.01 -16.33 -1.06
CA GLU A 141 -17.33 -16.01 -1.64
C GLU A 141 -18.39 -15.72 -0.56
N ASN A 142 -18.17 -16.13 0.69
CA ASN A 142 -19.03 -15.76 1.81
C ASN A 142 -18.75 -14.36 2.37
N VAL A 143 -17.53 -13.84 2.21
CA VAL A 143 -17.10 -12.54 2.74
C VAL A 143 -16.95 -11.46 1.66
N ALA A 144 -16.99 -11.83 0.38
CA ALA A 144 -16.92 -10.92 -0.75
C ALA A 144 -17.69 -11.45 -1.97
N THR A 145 -18.09 -10.54 -2.85
CA THR A 145 -18.69 -10.84 -4.16
C THR A 145 -17.60 -11.14 -5.19
N SER A 146 -17.99 -11.81 -6.29
CA SER A 146 -17.07 -12.35 -7.30
C SER A 146 -16.02 -11.36 -7.81
N ARG A 147 -16.42 -10.11 -8.08
CA ARG A 147 -15.53 -9.06 -8.59
C ARG A 147 -14.43 -8.66 -7.60
N TRP A 148 -14.62 -8.91 -6.31
CA TRP A 148 -13.71 -8.52 -5.24
C TRP A 148 -12.89 -9.68 -4.67
N ILE A 149 -13.03 -10.90 -5.21
CA ILE A 149 -12.28 -12.07 -4.73
C ILE A 149 -10.78 -11.83 -4.75
N GLY A 150 -10.25 -11.25 -5.86
CA GLY A 150 -8.82 -10.94 -5.99
C GLY A 150 -8.32 -9.97 -4.92
N ALA A 151 -9.00 -8.83 -4.76
CA ALA A 151 -8.69 -7.84 -3.72
C ALA A 151 -8.78 -8.45 -2.31
N THR A 152 -9.79 -9.30 -2.08
CA THR A 152 -9.99 -9.99 -0.80
C THR A 152 -8.82 -10.90 -0.45
N TYR A 153 -8.32 -11.69 -1.42
CA TYR A 153 -7.08 -12.44 -1.22
C TYR A 153 -5.90 -11.51 -0.94
N GLY A 154 -5.75 -10.40 -1.67
CA GLY A 154 -4.70 -9.42 -1.43
C GLY A 154 -4.69 -8.88 0.01
N HIS A 155 -5.85 -8.52 0.55
CA HIS A 155 -5.97 -8.11 1.96
C HIS A 155 -5.64 -9.25 2.92
N LEU A 156 -6.26 -10.43 2.76
CA LEU A 156 -6.10 -11.57 3.67
C LEU A 156 -4.67 -12.14 3.66
N THR A 157 -3.93 -11.98 2.56
CA THR A 157 -2.52 -12.35 2.46
C THR A 157 -1.68 -11.68 3.54
N THR A 158 -1.94 -10.40 3.84
CA THR A 158 -1.19 -9.67 4.88
C THR A 158 -1.36 -10.31 6.26
N PHE A 159 -2.58 -10.78 6.57
CA PHE A 159 -2.92 -11.48 7.81
C PHE A 159 -2.33 -12.89 7.87
N LEU A 160 -2.45 -13.67 6.79
CA LEU A 160 -1.92 -15.03 6.70
C LEU A 160 -0.39 -15.04 6.77
N HIS A 161 0.26 -14.13 6.03
CA HIS A 161 1.70 -13.96 6.08
C HIS A 161 2.15 -13.52 7.49
N ALA A 162 1.47 -12.56 8.10
CA ALA A 162 1.76 -12.15 9.47
C ALA A 162 1.66 -13.33 10.46
N LYS A 163 0.58 -14.13 10.38
CA LYS A 163 0.40 -15.33 11.19
C LYS A 163 1.53 -16.34 11.01
N LYS A 164 1.85 -16.68 9.77
CA LYS A 164 2.91 -17.64 9.41
C LYS A 164 4.28 -17.23 9.95
N HIS A 165 4.52 -15.92 10.06
CA HIS A 165 5.81 -15.36 10.43
C HIS A 165 5.86 -14.80 11.86
N GLY A 166 4.80 -14.95 12.66
CA GLY A 166 4.74 -14.47 14.05
C GLY A 166 4.71 -12.95 14.19
N ILE A 167 4.28 -12.21 13.16
CA ILE A 167 4.24 -10.74 13.15
C ILE A 167 2.98 -10.28 13.88
N LYS A 168 3.12 -9.84 15.12
CA LYS A 168 1.97 -9.50 16.00
C LYS A 168 1.20 -8.24 15.60
N ARG A 169 1.86 -7.31 14.90
CA ARG A 169 1.32 -6.01 14.50
C ARG A 169 1.93 -5.55 13.18
N PHE A 170 1.13 -4.91 12.33
CA PHE A 170 1.57 -4.45 11.03
C PHE A 170 0.67 -3.34 10.47
N TRP A 171 1.16 -2.67 9.43
CA TRP A 171 0.39 -1.77 8.59
C TRP A 171 -0.04 -2.48 7.30
N ASN A 172 -1.31 -2.38 6.94
CA ASN A 172 -1.90 -2.88 5.70
C ASN A 172 -2.28 -1.69 4.82
N ILE A 173 -1.57 -1.48 3.72
CA ILE A 173 -1.60 -0.24 2.96
C ILE A 173 -1.92 -0.51 1.48
N ASP A 174 -2.94 0.15 0.93
CA ASP A 174 -3.14 0.28 -0.53
C ASP A 174 -2.13 1.30 -1.07
N ALA A 175 -0.97 0.81 -1.48
CA ALA A 175 0.20 1.64 -1.75
C ALA A 175 0.27 2.15 -3.20
N ASP A 176 -0.65 1.72 -4.07
CA ASP A 176 -0.76 2.15 -5.46
C ASP A 176 -1.73 3.32 -5.67
N ASP A 177 -2.60 3.63 -4.70
CA ASP A 177 -3.58 4.71 -4.86
C ASP A 177 -3.84 5.55 -3.59
N THR A 178 -3.05 5.38 -2.52
CA THR A 178 -3.11 6.26 -1.35
C THR A 178 -1.78 6.99 -1.12
N SER A 179 -1.85 8.25 -0.72
CA SER A 179 -0.68 9.00 -0.27
C SER A 179 -1.04 10.09 0.73
N PHE A 180 -0.25 10.21 1.79
CA PHE A 180 -0.22 11.41 2.60
C PHE A 180 0.56 12.51 1.87
N MET A 181 0.04 13.72 1.87
CA MET A 181 0.66 14.86 1.19
C MET A 181 1.54 15.65 2.16
N GLU A 182 2.56 14.97 2.69
CA GLU A 182 3.45 15.49 3.72
C GLU A 182 4.81 14.80 3.68
N LEU A 183 5.86 15.39 4.25
CA LEU A 183 7.19 14.79 4.33
C LEU A 183 7.15 13.41 5.01
N PRO A 184 7.86 12.39 4.45
CA PRO A 184 7.84 11.02 4.97
C PRO A 184 8.18 10.89 6.46
N LEU A 185 9.06 11.75 6.98
CA LEU A 185 9.44 11.74 8.40
C LEU A 185 8.29 12.17 9.32
N VAL A 186 7.50 13.17 8.91
CA VAL A 186 6.38 13.70 9.67
C VAL A 186 5.23 12.69 9.69
N VAL A 187 4.94 12.09 8.53
CA VAL A 187 3.98 11.00 8.41
C VAL A 187 4.38 9.81 9.27
N ALA A 188 5.66 9.39 9.23
CA ALA A 188 6.14 8.28 10.04
C ALA A 188 5.96 8.53 11.55
N LYS A 189 6.22 9.75 12.04
CA LYS A 189 5.95 10.12 13.44
C LYS A 189 4.45 10.06 13.77
N SER A 190 3.61 10.49 12.85
CA SER A 190 2.15 10.45 13.02
C SER A 190 1.62 9.03 13.08
N LEU A 191 2.08 8.14 12.19
CA LEU A 191 1.72 6.73 12.22
C LEU A 191 2.17 6.03 13.51
N LYS A 192 3.30 6.43 14.11
CA LYS A 192 3.69 5.92 15.45
C LYS A 192 2.65 6.28 16.50
N LYS A 193 2.23 7.55 16.55
CA LYS A 193 1.16 8.01 17.47
C LYS A 193 -0.16 7.25 17.25
N VAL A 194 -0.55 6.99 16.01
CA VAL A 194 -1.74 6.19 15.68
C VAL A 194 -1.60 4.76 16.22
N ALA A 195 -0.45 4.11 16.00
CA ALA A 195 -0.19 2.76 16.50
C ALA A 195 -0.18 2.72 18.04
N ASP A 196 0.43 3.71 18.69
CA ASP A 196 0.48 3.84 20.14
C ASP A 196 -0.92 4.01 20.73
N TYR A 197 -1.77 4.84 20.10
CA TYR A 197 -3.18 4.97 20.48
C TYR A 197 -3.91 3.63 20.38
N ALA A 198 -3.78 2.92 19.24
CA ALA A 198 -4.41 1.61 19.08
C ALA A 198 -3.93 0.58 20.11
N ASN A 199 -2.64 0.62 20.47
CA ASN A 199 -2.09 -0.27 21.50
C ASN A 199 -2.69 0.06 22.88
N LYS A 200 -2.77 1.35 23.25
CA LYS A 200 -3.30 1.82 24.53
C LYS A 200 -4.80 1.54 24.69
N HIS A 201 -5.58 1.69 23.63
CA HIS A 201 -7.05 1.55 23.63
C HIS A 201 -7.55 0.17 23.16
N ASP A 202 -6.62 -0.78 23.07
CA ASP A 202 -6.87 -2.15 22.64
C ASP A 202 -7.58 -2.35 21.29
N ILE A 203 -7.35 -1.47 20.33
CA ILE A 203 -7.98 -1.54 19.01
C ILE A 203 -7.33 -2.64 18.18
N SER A 204 -8.12 -3.51 17.53
CA SER A 204 -7.61 -4.61 16.69
C SER A 204 -7.36 -4.15 15.25
N LEU A 205 -8.34 -3.48 14.65
CA LEU A 205 -8.24 -2.91 13.29
C LEU A 205 -8.50 -1.42 13.37
N PHE A 206 -7.51 -0.60 13.04
CA PHE A 206 -7.62 0.86 13.10
C PHE A 206 -7.29 1.47 11.76
N SER A 207 -8.30 1.99 11.05
CA SER A 207 -8.14 2.46 9.67
C SER A 207 -8.36 3.96 9.52
N LEU A 208 -7.61 4.58 8.61
CA LEU A 208 -7.80 5.96 8.23
C LEU A 208 -9.20 6.16 7.63
N ASP A 209 -9.86 7.27 7.97
CA ASP A 209 -11.15 7.64 7.40
C ASP A 209 -11.05 8.05 5.94
N MET A 210 -11.10 7.06 5.04
CA MET A 210 -11.20 7.35 3.60
C MET A 210 -12.64 7.57 3.14
N HIS A 211 -13.59 6.87 3.76
CA HIS A 211 -14.98 6.79 3.30
C HIS A 211 -16.02 6.88 4.42
N ARG A 212 -15.64 6.72 5.69
CA ARG A 212 -16.58 6.60 6.80
C ARG A 212 -17.37 7.89 7.00
N THR A 213 -16.70 9.04 7.02
CA THR A 213 -17.36 10.34 7.15
C THR A 213 -18.32 10.61 6.00
N ASN A 214 -17.88 10.45 4.75
CA ASN A 214 -18.74 10.69 3.58
C ASN A 214 -19.93 9.74 3.49
N LEU A 215 -19.75 8.50 3.92
CA LEU A 215 -20.82 7.50 3.95
C LEU A 215 -21.57 7.51 5.28
N LYS A 216 -21.51 8.59 6.07
CA LYS A 216 -22.29 8.79 7.30
C LYS A 216 -22.19 7.61 8.27
N GLY A 217 -20.98 7.08 8.46
CA GLY A 217 -20.67 5.97 9.36
C GLY A 217 -20.98 4.58 8.81
N LYS A 218 -21.54 4.47 7.60
CA LYS A 218 -22.06 3.20 7.07
C LYS A 218 -20.98 2.25 6.55
N HIS A 219 -19.75 2.71 6.38
CA HIS A 219 -18.65 1.94 5.79
C HIS A 219 -17.36 2.10 6.61
N TRP A 220 -16.51 1.07 6.60
CA TRP A 220 -15.13 1.05 7.08
C TRP A 220 -14.24 0.40 6.01
N SER A 221 -13.03 0.89 5.71
CA SER A 221 -12.23 0.41 4.56
C SER A 221 -10.76 0.09 4.89
N TYR A 222 -10.13 -0.82 4.12
CA TYR A 222 -8.72 -1.26 4.25
C TYR A 222 -7.71 -0.43 3.43
N GLY A 223 -7.77 0.90 3.46
CA GLY A 223 -6.79 1.73 2.73
C GLY A 223 -5.47 1.87 3.45
N VAL A 224 -5.51 2.46 4.65
CA VAL A 224 -4.34 2.66 5.52
C VAL A 224 -4.73 2.16 6.90
N THR A 225 -4.42 0.90 7.18
CA THR A 225 -4.90 0.23 8.39
C THR A 225 -3.77 -0.29 9.25
N TYR A 226 -3.77 0.08 10.53
CA TYR A 226 -2.96 -0.58 11.54
C TYR A 226 -3.70 -1.80 12.09
N VAL A 227 -3.01 -2.94 12.11
CA VAL A 227 -3.58 -4.26 12.45
C VAL A 227 -2.83 -4.85 13.64
N ARG A 228 -3.58 -5.34 14.62
CA ARG A 228 -3.10 -6.17 15.74
C ARG A 228 -4.19 -7.15 16.18
N LYS A 229 -3.82 -8.16 16.97
CA LYS A 229 -4.76 -9.17 17.52
C LYS A 229 -5.67 -9.81 16.46
N TYR A 230 -5.12 -10.06 15.28
CA TYR A 230 -5.92 -10.41 14.10
C TYR A 230 -6.34 -11.88 14.02
N ASP A 231 -5.90 -12.74 14.94
CA ASP A 231 -6.27 -14.16 14.93
C ASP A 231 -7.79 -14.35 15.03
N LYS A 232 -8.46 -13.53 15.85
CA LYS A 232 -9.93 -13.54 15.95
C LYS A 232 -10.60 -13.07 14.65
N PHE A 233 -10.00 -12.11 13.94
CA PHE A 233 -10.49 -11.70 12.62
C PHE A 233 -10.40 -12.84 11.60
N LEU A 234 -9.24 -13.48 11.50
CA LEU A 234 -9.07 -14.65 10.64
C LEU A 234 -10.07 -15.76 10.99
N LYS A 235 -10.24 -16.07 12.28
CA LYS A 235 -11.23 -17.05 12.74
C LYS A 235 -12.64 -16.71 12.25
N LEU A 236 -13.09 -15.46 12.40
CA LEU A 236 -14.40 -15.01 11.94
C LEU A 236 -14.57 -15.11 10.41
N VAL A 237 -13.49 -14.91 9.63
CA VAL A 237 -13.52 -15.14 8.18
C VAL A 237 -13.74 -16.62 7.87
N TYR A 238 -13.00 -17.54 8.50
CA TYR A 238 -13.13 -18.98 8.26
C TYR A 238 -14.48 -19.55 8.73
N GLU A 239 -15.03 -19.03 9.82
CA GLU A 239 -16.29 -19.46 10.42
C GLU A 239 -17.53 -18.90 9.70
N ASN A 240 -17.41 -17.82 8.93
CA ASN A 240 -18.54 -17.26 8.20
C ASN A 240 -18.98 -18.18 7.04
N LYS A 241 -20.10 -18.88 7.23
CA LYS A 241 -20.70 -19.80 6.24
C LYS A 241 -21.85 -19.21 5.44
N SER A 242 -22.17 -17.93 5.62
CA SER A 242 -23.35 -17.31 5.02
C SER A 242 -23.05 -15.93 4.44
N ILE A 243 -23.79 -15.57 3.40
CA ILE A 243 -23.82 -14.24 2.79
C ILE A 243 -24.93 -13.36 3.36
N ALA A 244 -25.74 -13.86 4.30
CA ALA A 244 -26.92 -13.17 4.83
C ALA A 244 -26.59 -11.80 5.45
N TRP A 245 -25.37 -11.61 5.96
CA TRP A 245 -24.89 -10.33 6.49
C TRP A 245 -25.01 -9.17 5.48
N ARG A 246 -24.95 -9.48 4.17
CA ARG A 246 -25.09 -8.50 3.07
C ARG A 246 -26.45 -7.84 3.07
N ASN A 247 -27.51 -8.54 3.49
CA ASN A 247 -28.88 -8.02 3.50
C ASN A 247 -29.00 -6.69 4.26
N LYS A 248 -28.21 -6.52 5.33
CA LYS A 248 -28.18 -5.28 6.12
C LYS A 248 -27.66 -4.07 5.32
N TYR A 249 -26.88 -4.30 4.26
CA TYR A 249 -26.14 -3.27 3.54
C TYR A 249 -26.54 -3.13 2.06
N LYS A 250 -27.53 -3.92 1.59
CA LYS A 250 -28.03 -3.91 0.20
C LYS A 250 -28.49 -2.54 -0.30
N LEU A 251 -28.93 -1.66 0.59
CA LEU A 251 -29.30 -0.29 0.20
C LEU A 251 -28.10 0.60 -0.16
N TYR A 252 -26.88 0.17 0.12
CA TYR A 252 -25.66 0.97 -0.06
C TYR A 252 -24.73 0.43 -1.15
N ASP A 253 -24.75 -0.88 -1.39
CA ASP A 253 -23.89 -1.54 -2.38
C ASP A 253 -24.50 -2.89 -2.77
N ASP A 254 -24.28 -3.31 -4.01
CA ASP A 254 -24.62 -4.65 -4.50
C ASP A 254 -23.38 -5.54 -4.64
N HIS A 255 -22.20 -4.94 -4.47
CA HIS A 255 -20.93 -5.58 -4.70
C HIS A 255 -20.04 -5.47 -3.47
N PHE A 256 -20.36 -6.31 -2.50
CA PHE A 256 -19.66 -6.35 -1.23
C PHE A 256 -18.22 -6.86 -1.38
N ASN A 257 -17.27 -6.14 -0.81
CA ASN A 257 -15.87 -6.52 -0.65
C ASN A 257 -15.58 -6.86 0.83
N LEU A 258 -14.31 -7.12 1.16
CA LEU A 258 -13.89 -7.41 2.55
C LEU A 258 -14.11 -6.23 3.51
N ASP A 259 -14.11 -5.00 3.00
CA ASP A 259 -14.42 -3.79 3.78
C ASP A 259 -15.84 -3.86 4.36
N TRP A 260 -16.82 -4.24 3.55
CA TRP A 260 -18.20 -4.42 3.99
C TRP A 260 -18.37 -5.56 4.99
N PHE A 261 -17.66 -6.69 4.81
CA PHE A 261 -17.67 -7.76 5.81
C PHE A 261 -17.05 -7.29 7.13
N THR A 262 -15.98 -6.51 7.08
CA THR A 262 -15.34 -5.94 8.29
C THR A 262 -16.24 -4.91 8.96
N THR A 263 -16.98 -4.12 8.16
CA THR A 263 -18.04 -3.21 8.64
C THR A 263 -19.14 -3.99 9.38
N TYR A 264 -19.55 -5.13 8.85
CA TYR A 264 -20.48 -6.04 9.52
C TYR A 264 -19.96 -6.51 10.89
N LEU A 265 -18.70 -6.97 10.95
CA LEU A 265 -18.08 -7.41 12.20
C LEU A 265 -17.97 -6.27 13.22
N ARG A 266 -17.64 -5.06 12.77
CA ARG A 266 -17.61 -3.84 13.60
C ARG A 266 -18.98 -3.57 14.21
N ASP A 267 -20.01 -3.52 13.38
CA ASP A 267 -21.37 -3.20 13.84
C ASP A 267 -21.94 -4.26 14.79
N LYS A 268 -21.48 -5.51 14.66
CA LYS A 268 -21.77 -6.61 15.60
C LYS A 268 -20.89 -6.57 16.85
N LYS A 269 -19.96 -5.62 16.96
CA LYS A 269 -18.95 -5.53 18.03
C LYS A 269 -18.16 -6.84 18.19
N ALA A 270 -17.97 -7.58 17.10
CA ALA A 270 -17.26 -8.86 17.12
C ALA A 270 -15.76 -8.67 17.41
N LEU A 271 -15.22 -7.49 17.09
CA LEU A 271 -13.84 -7.06 17.27
C LEU A 271 -13.82 -5.56 17.58
N SER A 272 -12.75 -5.08 18.22
CA SER A 272 -12.50 -3.64 18.31
C SER A 272 -11.98 -3.15 16.96
N ILE A 273 -12.88 -2.52 16.20
CA ILE A 273 -12.63 -2.03 14.84
C ILE A 273 -13.00 -0.56 14.84
N GLU A 274 -12.01 0.30 14.69
CA GLU A 274 -12.18 1.74 14.80
C GLU A 274 -11.67 2.45 13.55
N THR A 275 -12.01 3.73 13.45
CA THR A 275 -11.57 4.62 12.37
C THR A 275 -10.87 5.83 12.97
N PHE A 276 -9.78 6.28 12.35
CA PHE A 276 -9.10 7.50 12.77
C PHE A 276 -9.03 8.56 11.67
N THR A 277 -8.88 9.80 12.11
CA THR A 277 -8.43 10.93 11.29
C THR A 277 -7.16 11.50 11.90
N ILE A 278 -6.36 12.22 11.11
CA ILE A 278 -5.20 12.97 11.59
C ILE A 278 -5.46 14.44 11.27
N ASN A 279 -5.45 15.29 12.30
CA ASN A 279 -5.65 16.72 12.13
C ASN A 279 -4.56 17.33 11.25
N ASN A 280 -4.98 18.26 10.39
CA ASN A 280 -4.14 19.07 9.50
C ASN A 280 -3.33 18.31 8.46
N LEU A 281 -3.54 16.99 8.32
CA LEU A 281 -2.84 16.19 7.34
C LEU A 281 -3.67 16.05 6.07
N TYR A 282 -3.12 16.53 4.95
CA TYR A 282 -3.70 16.29 3.64
C TYR A 282 -3.51 14.83 3.24
N PHE A 283 -4.60 14.18 2.83
CA PHE A 283 -4.59 12.84 2.29
C PHE A 283 -5.16 12.84 0.87
N MET A 284 -4.53 12.05 0.00
CA MET A 284 -4.95 11.85 -1.38
C MET A 284 -5.25 10.38 -1.63
N HIS A 285 -6.45 10.13 -2.14
CA HIS A 285 -6.88 8.86 -2.71
C HIS A 285 -7.00 9.02 -4.23
N TRP A 286 -6.05 8.43 -4.95
CA TRP A 286 -5.91 8.51 -6.41
C TRP A 286 -6.83 7.55 -7.16
N GLY A 287 -7.44 6.61 -6.43
CA GLY A 287 -8.44 5.69 -6.94
C GLY A 287 -9.71 6.44 -7.34
N MET A 288 -10.32 6.03 -8.45
CA MET A 288 -11.68 6.47 -8.74
C MET A 288 -12.60 5.76 -7.75
N SER A 289 -12.97 6.43 -6.64
CA SER A 289 -14.01 5.89 -5.78
C SER A 289 -15.27 5.69 -6.62
N HIS A 290 -15.74 4.45 -6.73
CA HIS A 290 -16.88 4.08 -7.57
C HIS A 290 -18.18 4.85 -7.22
N ILE A 291 -18.23 5.45 -6.03
CA ILE A 291 -19.44 6.05 -5.46
C ILE A 291 -19.61 7.53 -5.88
N PHE A 292 -18.54 8.25 -6.22
CA PHE A 292 -18.63 9.66 -6.65
C PHE A 292 -17.57 9.94 -7.71
N ARG A 293 -17.81 9.58 -8.98
CA ARG A 293 -16.91 9.77 -10.14
C ARG A 293 -16.52 11.24 -10.41
N ILE A 294 -15.97 11.95 -9.43
CA ILE A 294 -15.70 13.38 -9.48
C ILE A 294 -14.34 13.60 -8.80
N PHE A 295 -13.38 14.07 -9.60
CA PHE A 295 -12.02 14.50 -9.22
C PHE A 295 -11.91 15.31 -7.91
N PRO A 296 -12.87 16.17 -7.51
CA PRO A 296 -12.76 17.00 -6.31
C PRO A 296 -12.69 16.24 -4.98
N TYR A 297 -13.09 14.96 -4.94
CA TYR A 297 -13.06 14.13 -3.72
C TYR A 297 -11.73 13.41 -3.49
N PHE A 298 -10.76 13.52 -4.40
CA PHE A 298 -9.50 12.79 -4.29
C PHE A 298 -8.63 13.28 -3.14
N MET A 299 -8.73 14.56 -2.78
CA MET A 299 -7.92 15.17 -1.74
C MET A 299 -8.78 15.75 -0.63
N TYR A 300 -8.46 15.41 0.61
CA TYR A 300 -9.09 16.02 1.78
C TYR A 300 -8.09 16.31 2.89
N VAL A 301 -8.53 17.13 3.84
CA VAL A 301 -7.85 17.42 5.11
C VAL A 301 -8.89 17.47 6.22
N VAL A 302 -8.51 17.07 7.44
CA VAL A 302 -9.38 17.18 8.61
C VAL A 302 -8.88 18.31 9.51
N ARG A 303 -9.78 19.23 9.90
CA ARG A 303 -9.52 20.34 10.82
C ARG A 303 -10.64 20.41 11.85
N ASP A 304 -10.30 20.35 13.13
CA ASP A 304 -11.27 20.52 14.23
C ASP A 304 -12.55 19.68 14.09
N GLY A 305 -12.40 18.43 13.62
CA GLY A 305 -13.53 17.53 13.39
C GLY A 305 -14.37 17.84 12.14
N ILE A 306 -13.83 18.63 11.21
CA ILE A 306 -14.41 18.91 9.89
C ILE A 306 -13.48 18.34 8.83
N LEU A 307 -13.99 17.46 8.00
CA LEU A 307 -13.34 16.97 6.79
C LEU A 307 -13.64 17.95 5.65
N THR A 308 -12.58 18.54 5.09
CA THR A 308 -12.67 19.51 4.01
C THR A 308 -12.13 18.92 2.70
N TYR A 309 -12.89 19.06 1.62
CA TYR A 309 -12.49 18.84 0.23
C TYR A 309 -12.15 20.18 -0.43
N PRO A 310 -10.86 20.56 -0.53
CA PRO A 310 -10.46 21.90 -0.93
C PRO A 310 -10.95 22.29 -2.33
N ILE A 311 -10.99 21.34 -3.28
CA ILE A 311 -11.42 21.60 -4.64
C ILE A 311 -12.93 21.92 -4.67
N LEU A 312 -13.75 21.13 -3.97
CA LEU A 312 -15.19 21.40 -3.88
C LEU A 312 -15.47 22.75 -3.23
N LEU A 313 -14.76 23.06 -2.15
CA LEU A 313 -14.98 24.28 -1.40
C LEU A 313 -14.51 25.53 -2.16
N LYS A 314 -13.29 25.51 -2.73
CA LYS A 314 -12.64 26.70 -3.28
C LYS A 314 -12.85 26.88 -4.78
N VAL A 315 -12.96 25.81 -5.55
CA VAL A 315 -13.13 25.88 -7.01
C VAL A 315 -14.60 25.83 -7.39
N PHE A 316 -15.36 24.89 -6.82
CA PHE A 316 -16.78 24.71 -7.13
C PHE A 316 -17.71 25.50 -6.20
N ASN A 317 -17.17 26.23 -5.23
CA ASN A 317 -17.92 26.97 -4.21
C ASN A 317 -19.03 26.13 -3.54
N ASN A 318 -18.79 24.83 -3.38
CA ASN A 318 -19.79 23.88 -2.89
C ASN A 318 -19.55 23.54 -1.43
N LYS A 319 -20.03 24.41 -0.52
CA LYS A 319 -19.84 24.21 0.92
C LYS A 319 -20.52 22.93 1.44
N LYS A 320 -21.70 22.59 0.92
CA LYS A 320 -22.50 21.42 1.35
C LYS A 320 -21.72 20.10 1.24
N TYR A 321 -20.94 19.94 0.18
CA TYR A 321 -20.15 18.72 -0.04
C TYR A 321 -18.65 18.94 0.17
N GLY A 322 -18.21 20.20 0.21
CA GLY A 322 -16.82 20.59 0.46
C GLY A 322 -16.42 20.58 1.93
N GLU A 323 -17.38 20.66 2.85
CA GLU A 323 -17.14 20.60 4.30
C GLU A 323 -18.14 19.62 4.94
N VAL A 324 -17.61 18.53 5.51
CA VAL A 324 -18.41 17.48 6.13
C VAL A 324 -17.91 17.27 7.55
N LYS A 325 -18.81 17.32 8.53
CA LYS A 325 -18.45 17.00 9.92
C LYS A 325 -17.96 15.56 9.98
N VAL A 326 -16.76 15.35 10.53
CA VAL A 326 -16.19 14.02 10.78
C VAL A 326 -17.20 13.21 11.57
N TYR A 327 -17.43 11.97 11.13
CA TYR A 327 -18.44 11.15 11.76
C TYR A 327 -18.07 10.85 13.22
N LYS A 328 -19.09 10.86 14.09
CA LYS A 328 -18.91 10.96 15.55
C LYS A 328 -18.08 9.86 16.23
N ASP A 329 -17.88 8.74 15.56
CA ASP A 329 -17.11 7.60 16.07
C ASP A 329 -15.73 7.47 15.41
N CYS A 330 -15.35 8.42 14.54
CA CYS A 330 -13.97 8.54 14.10
C CYS A 330 -13.15 9.18 15.22
N ILE A 331 -12.05 8.54 15.58
CA ILE A 331 -11.09 9.05 16.57
C ILE A 331 -10.20 10.07 15.87
N ASN A 332 -10.34 11.34 16.25
CA ASN A 332 -9.52 12.40 15.68
C ASN A 332 -8.21 12.56 16.47
N LEU A 333 -7.08 12.39 15.79
CA LEU A 333 -5.76 12.41 16.41
C LEU A 333 -5.01 13.70 16.04
N ASP A 334 -4.57 14.43 17.06
CA ASP A 334 -3.59 15.49 16.90
C ASP A 334 -2.17 14.90 16.99
N THR A 335 -1.48 14.90 15.85
CA THR A 335 -0.10 14.43 15.77
C THR A 335 0.92 15.57 15.77
N GLY A 336 0.49 16.82 15.90
CA GLY A 336 1.33 18.02 15.86
C GLY A 336 1.68 18.47 14.44
N ILE A 337 0.94 18.00 13.43
CA ILE A 337 1.11 18.44 12.04
C ILE A 337 0.56 19.86 11.89
N LYS A 338 1.36 20.71 11.25
CA LYS A 338 0.92 22.04 10.82
C LYS A 338 0.52 21.94 9.36
N GLU A 339 -0.70 22.38 9.06
CA GLU A 339 -1.27 22.27 7.71
C GLU A 339 -0.40 22.90 6.62
N LYS A 340 0.24 24.03 6.95
CA LYS A 340 1.16 24.74 6.04
C LYS A 340 2.31 23.86 5.54
N ASP A 341 2.74 22.86 6.33
CA ASP A 341 3.84 21.97 5.98
C ASP A 341 3.37 21.00 4.88
N SER A 342 2.15 20.48 5.00
CA SER A 342 1.52 19.64 3.98
C SER A 342 1.26 20.44 2.68
N LEU A 343 0.81 21.69 2.79
CA LEU A 343 0.65 22.57 1.63
C LEU A 343 1.99 22.89 0.96
N CYS A 344 3.06 23.13 1.73
CA CYS A 344 4.40 23.33 1.20
C CYS A 344 4.88 22.09 0.45
N TYR A 345 4.64 20.89 1.00
CA TYR A 345 4.95 19.62 0.33
C TYR A 345 4.21 19.48 -1.01
N ILE A 346 2.91 19.79 -1.05
CA ILE A 346 2.11 19.78 -2.29
C ILE A 346 2.68 20.78 -3.31
N ASN A 347 2.99 22.01 -2.89
CA ASN A 347 3.54 23.03 -3.78
C ASN A 347 4.88 22.60 -4.38
N ASN A 348 5.74 21.97 -3.58
CA ASN A 348 7.03 21.44 -4.07
C ASN A 348 6.83 20.32 -5.10
N LEU A 349 5.84 19.44 -4.92
CA LEU A 349 5.52 18.41 -5.92
C LEU A 349 5.04 19.03 -7.24
N ILE A 350 4.20 20.07 -7.16
CA ILE A 350 3.67 20.77 -8.34
C ILE A 350 4.78 21.55 -9.05
N ALA A 351 5.69 22.20 -8.31
CA ALA A 351 6.79 22.98 -8.87
C ALA A 351 7.76 22.17 -9.73
N ILE A 352 7.81 20.84 -9.56
CA ILE A 352 8.66 19.95 -10.35
C ILE A 352 7.99 19.57 -11.69
N ILE A 353 6.68 19.77 -11.85
CA ILE A 353 5.94 19.40 -13.07
C ILE A 353 6.51 20.08 -14.32
N PRO A 354 6.76 21.41 -14.35
CA PRO A 354 7.36 22.06 -15.53
C PRO A 354 8.69 21.42 -15.94
N LEU A 355 9.56 21.12 -14.98
CA LEU A 355 10.86 20.48 -15.23
C LEU A 355 10.70 19.10 -15.89
N ILE A 356 9.75 18.29 -15.41
CA ILE A 356 9.43 16.98 -15.99
C ILE A 356 8.89 17.13 -17.42
N LEU A 357 8.04 18.14 -17.67
CA LEU A 357 7.48 18.38 -19.00
C LEU A 357 8.55 18.82 -19.99
N GLU A 358 9.47 19.70 -19.59
CA GLU A 358 10.60 20.13 -20.41
C GLU A 358 11.53 18.98 -20.80
N GLU A 359 11.89 18.11 -19.86
CA GLU A 359 12.70 16.92 -20.16
C GLU A 359 12.01 16.00 -21.17
N ARG A 360 10.70 15.77 -21.02
CA ARG A 360 9.93 14.94 -21.96
C ARG A 360 9.90 15.55 -23.36
N MET A 361 9.80 16.87 -23.49
CA MET A 361 9.85 17.54 -24.79
C MET A 361 11.23 17.43 -25.45
N LYS A 362 12.32 17.52 -24.67
CA LYS A 362 13.70 17.32 -25.16
C LYS A 362 13.96 15.89 -25.64
N HIS A 363 13.35 14.88 -25.01
CA HIS A 363 13.49 13.49 -25.44
C HIS A 363 12.71 13.16 -26.72
N LYS A 364 11.50 13.74 -26.91
CA LYS A 364 10.72 13.54 -28.15
C LYS A 364 11.41 14.13 -29.39
N THR A 365 12.12 15.24 -29.25
CA THR A 365 12.86 15.88 -30.35
C THR A 365 14.13 15.10 -30.73
N LYS A 366 14.73 14.35 -29.79
CA LYS A 366 15.88 13.46 -30.07
C LYS A 366 15.50 12.11 -30.67
N SER A 367 14.25 11.65 -30.50
CA SER A 367 13.78 10.39 -31.11
C SER A 367 13.14 10.57 -32.50
N ALA A 368 12.95 11.82 -32.93
CA ALA A 368 12.41 12.20 -34.24
C ALA A 368 13.50 12.63 -35.24
N LYS A 369 14.77 12.59 -34.81
CA LYS A 369 15.98 12.64 -35.63
C LYS A 369 16.62 11.27 -35.58
#